data_AF-A0A0D7E656-F1
#
_entry.id   AF-A0A0D7E656-F1
#
_cell.length_a   1.000
_cell.length_b   1.000
_cell.length_c   1.000
_cell.angle_alpha   90.00
_cell.angle_beta   90.00
_cell.angle_gamma   90.00
#
_symmetry.space_group_name_H-M   'P 1'
#
loop_
_entity.id
_entity.type
_entity.pdbx_description
1 polymer ?
#
loop_
_entity_poly.entity_id
_entity_poly.type
_entity_poly.pdbx_seq_one_letter_code
_entity_poly.pdbx_strand_id
1 'polypeptide(L)'
;MVPESPALFLTATAAIGWLIAYVLNGWRQDRTKRLQIELDHSSAQMKDFYAPLVALTDQLNTTADINDTMVAGKSPDESGVVSGLVYDQFFLPIHEEINAILKSNVHLLEGRVMPESFAAYFRHYTAEEVYRSLTARGQDVSNVRVPGYPPEFYHDVRKGYMDVIARYEDSLQELRERRWFFRFGGLNLFDKAGSRKAS
;
A
#
# COMPACT_ATOMS: atom_id res chain seq x y z
N MET A 1 -3.51 70.04 23.52
CA MET A 1 -2.93 69.49 22.28
C MET A 1 -2.69 68.01 22.51
N VAL A 2 -3.43 67.18 21.77
CA VAL A 2 -3.62 65.74 22.01
C VAL A 2 -2.30 64.99 21.78
N PRO A 3 -1.77 64.26 22.77
CA PRO A 3 -0.64 63.37 22.58
C PRO A 3 -1.17 61.95 22.40
N GLU A 4 -1.68 61.58 21.21
CA GLU A 4 -2.26 60.24 21.07
C GLU A 4 -1.71 59.45 19.88
N SER A 5 -0.88 58.47 20.26
CA SER A 5 -1.08 57.05 19.95
C SER A 5 -0.30 56.35 18.81
N PRO A 6 1.00 56.64 18.55
CA PRO A 6 1.81 55.72 17.74
C PRO A 6 1.97 54.32 18.40
N ALA A 7 1.87 54.25 19.74
CA ALA A 7 2.01 53.00 20.49
C ALA A 7 0.84 52.01 20.26
N LEU A 8 -0.39 52.50 20.10
CA LEU A 8 -1.57 51.66 19.88
C LEU A 8 -1.54 50.93 18.53
N PHE A 9 -1.05 51.60 17.48
CA PHE A 9 -0.90 51.01 16.15
C PHE A 9 0.22 49.94 16.10
N LEU A 10 1.29 50.11 16.88
CA LEU A 10 2.38 49.12 16.98
C LEU A 10 1.94 47.86 17.74
N THR A 11 1.19 48.00 18.84
CA THR A 11 0.68 46.85 19.58
C THR A 11 -0.36 46.05 18.78
N ALA A 12 -1.20 46.73 17.99
CA ALA A 12 -2.21 46.08 17.16
C ALA A 12 -1.57 45.26 16.02
N THR A 13 -0.54 45.80 15.35
CA THR A 13 0.15 45.09 14.26
C THR A 13 0.96 43.89 14.76
N ALA A 14 1.61 44.01 15.93
CA ALA A 14 2.30 42.88 16.56
C ALA A 14 1.33 41.75 16.96
N ALA A 15 0.17 42.08 17.52
CA ALA A 15 -0.86 41.10 17.88
C ALA A 15 -1.42 40.37 16.65
N ILE A 16 -1.67 41.09 15.55
CA ILE A 16 -2.12 40.51 14.27
C ILE A 16 -1.03 39.60 13.69
N GLY A 17 0.24 40.04 13.70
CA GLY A 17 1.36 39.22 13.24
C GLY A 17 1.52 37.93 14.03
N TRP A 18 1.37 38.00 15.36
CA TRP A 18 1.42 36.82 16.23
C TRP A 18 0.25 35.86 15.99
N LEU A 19 -0.97 36.39 15.83
CA LEU A 19 -2.16 35.58 15.54
C LEU A 19 -2.04 34.87 14.17
N ILE A 20 -1.58 35.57 13.15
CA ILE A 20 -1.33 34.99 11.82
C ILE A 20 -0.25 33.91 11.91
N ALA A 21 0.85 34.17 12.61
CA ALA A 21 1.92 33.19 12.80
C ALA A 21 1.42 31.95 13.55
N TYR A 22 0.59 32.12 14.58
CA TYR A 22 0.01 31.02 15.36
C TYR A 22 -0.92 30.14 14.51
N VAL A 23 -1.86 30.76 13.77
CA VAL A 23 -2.79 30.04 12.87
C VAL A 23 -2.01 29.32 11.76
N LEU A 24 -1.04 29.99 11.13
CA LEU A 24 -0.20 29.39 10.10
C LEU A 24 0.63 28.23 10.65
N ASN A 25 1.17 28.34 11.86
CA ASN A 25 1.97 27.27 12.46
C ASN A 25 1.11 26.05 12.81
N GLY A 26 -0.09 26.25 13.35
CA GLY A 26 -1.05 25.18 13.61
C GLY A 26 -1.44 24.42 12.33
N TRP A 27 -1.82 25.15 11.27
CA TRP A 27 -2.17 24.54 9.98
C TRP A 27 -0.99 23.78 9.35
N ARG A 28 0.24 24.26 9.53
CA ARG A 28 1.45 23.59 9.06
C ARG A 28 1.68 22.28 9.80
N GLN A 29 1.63 22.31 11.13
CA GLN A 29 1.83 21.13 11.96
C GLN A 29 0.78 20.06 11.64
N ASP A 30 -0.48 20.45 11.51
CA ASP A 30 -1.56 19.53 11.14
C ASP A 30 -1.33 18.87 9.78
N ARG A 31 -0.89 19.64 8.78
CA ARG A 31 -0.67 19.09 7.43
C ARG A 31 0.57 18.19 7.37
N THR A 32 1.66 18.55 8.03
CA THR A 32 2.83 17.67 8.15
C THR A 32 2.50 16.39 8.90
N LYS A 33 1.70 16.48 9.97
CA LYS A 33 1.24 15.31 10.71
C LYS A 33 0.38 14.38 9.85
N ARG A 34 -0.52 14.95 9.03
CA ARG A 34 -1.32 14.17 8.06
C ARG A 34 -0.44 13.43 7.06
N LEU A 35 0.54 14.11 6.46
CA LEU A 35 1.49 13.49 5.54
C LEU A 35 2.31 12.38 6.20
N GLN A 36 2.72 12.57 7.46
CA GLN A 36 3.43 11.52 8.19
C GLN A 36 2.55 10.29 8.41
N ILE A 37 1.29 10.48 8.83
CA ILE A 37 0.33 9.37 8.99
C ILE A 37 0.12 8.63 7.66
N GLU A 38 0.01 9.36 6.56
CA GLU A 38 -0.13 8.77 5.21
C GLU A 38 1.12 7.98 4.80
N LEU A 39 2.32 8.54 5.01
CA LEU A 39 3.57 7.83 4.76
C LEU A 39 3.71 6.56 5.59
N ASP A 40 3.38 6.62 6.88
CA ASP A 40 3.44 5.48 7.79
C ASP A 40 2.46 4.38 7.35
N HIS A 41 1.23 4.78 6.98
CA HIS A 41 0.21 3.87 6.48
C HIS A 41 0.63 3.22 5.15
N SER A 42 1.03 4.00 4.14
CA SER A 42 1.48 3.46 2.86
C SER A 42 2.74 2.60 3.00
N SER A 43 3.64 2.94 3.92
CA SER A 43 4.79 2.10 4.24
C SER A 43 4.37 0.74 4.80
N ALA A 44 3.41 0.70 5.72
CA ALA A 44 2.85 -0.55 6.24
C ALA A 44 2.15 -1.37 5.15
N GLN A 45 1.35 -0.73 4.29
CA GLN A 45 0.69 -1.39 3.15
C GLN A 45 1.71 -2.01 2.19
N MET A 46 2.81 -1.33 1.88
CA MET A 46 3.88 -1.90 1.04
C MET A 46 4.54 -3.08 1.74
N LYS A 47 5.05 -2.86 2.95
CA LYS A 47 5.93 -3.80 3.65
C LYS A 47 5.20 -5.05 4.11
N ASP A 48 4.04 -4.87 4.73
CA ASP A 48 3.38 -5.93 5.49
C ASP A 48 2.25 -6.59 4.67
N PHE A 49 1.84 -5.99 3.54
CA PHE A 49 0.75 -6.51 2.72
C PHE A 49 1.15 -6.75 1.26
N TYR A 50 1.38 -5.70 0.47
CA TYR A 50 1.50 -5.84 -0.97
C TYR A 50 2.84 -6.44 -1.43
N ALA A 51 3.98 -6.04 -0.87
CA ALA A 51 5.28 -6.60 -1.25
C ALA A 51 5.38 -8.12 -1.03
N PRO A 52 5.01 -8.68 0.13
CA PRO A 52 5.05 -10.13 0.30
C PRO A 52 4.03 -10.83 -0.59
N LEU A 53 2.82 -10.28 -0.80
CA LEU A 53 1.86 -10.85 -1.75
C LEU A 53 2.40 -10.87 -3.19
N VAL A 54 3.03 -9.79 -3.66
CA VAL A 54 3.66 -9.76 -4.99
C VAL A 54 4.72 -10.86 -5.10
N ALA A 55 5.62 -10.96 -4.12
CA ALA A 55 6.68 -11.97 -4.12
C ALA A 55 6.12 -13.40 -4.17
N LEU A 56 5.10 -13.70 -3.36
CA LEU A 56 4.49 -15.02 -3.31
C LEU A 56 3.71 -15.36 -4.59
N THR A 57 2.98 -14.41 -5.16
CA THR A 57 2.29 -14.63 -6.43
C THR A 57 3.25 -14.81 -7.61
N ASP A 58 4.41 -14.15 -7.60
CA ASP A 58 5.49 -14.40 -8.56
C ASP A 58 6.11 -15.78 -8.37
N GLN A 59 6.27 -16.21 -7.12
CA GLN A 59 6.74 -17.54 -6.79
C GLN A 59 5.76 -18.62 -7.26
N LEU A 60 4.44 -18.41 -7.15
CA LEU A 60 3.42 -19.33 -7.70
C LEU A 60 3.59 -19.51 -9.21
N ASN A 61 3.71 -18.41 -9.95
CA ASN A 61 3.90 -18.45 -11.41
C ASN A 61 5.21 -19.19 -11.77
N THR A 62 6.30 -18.86 -11.09
CA THR A 62 7.60 -19.51 -11.30
C THR A 62 7.53 -21.01 -11.00
N THR A 63 6.81 -21.40 -9.94
CA THR A 63 6.61 -22.81 -9.57
C THR A 63 5.79 -23.55 -10.62
N ALA A 64 4.77 -22.90 -11.20
CA ALA A 64 4.00 -23.45 -12.30
C ALA A 64 4.86 -23.69 -13.56
N ASP A 65 5.65 -22.70 -13.96
CA ASP A 65 6.55 -22.82 -15.12
C ASP A 65 7.58 -23.94 -14.93
N ILE A 66 8.12 -24.08 -13.71
CA ILE A 66 9.04 -25.17 -13.36
C ILE A 66 8.32 -26.52 -13.39
N ASN A 67 7.12 -26.62 -12.82
CA ASN A 67 6.32 -27.85 -12.84
C ASN A 67 6.06 -28.29 -14.29
N ASP A 68 5.61 -27.37 -15.14
CA ASP A 68 5.32 -27.62 -16.56
C ASP A 68 6.57 -28.13 -17.29
N THR A 69 7.73 -27.51 -17.01
CA THR A 69 9.03 -27.96 -17.55
C THR A 69 9.41 -29.35 -17.04
N MET A 70 9.17 -29.65 -15.76
CA MET A 70 9.52 -30.93 -15.14
C MET A 70 8.64 -32.07 -15.65
N VAL A 71 7.37 -31.82 -15.96
CA VAL A 71 6.44 -32.84 -16.49
C VAL A 71 6.50 -32.99 -18.01
N ALA A 72 7.14 -32.06 -18.71
CA ALA A 72 7.29 -32.11 -20.15
C ALA A 72 7.96 -33.43 -20.61
N GLY A 73 7.27 -34.18 -21.46
CA GLY A 73 7.77 -35.44 -22.02
C GLY A 73 7.68 -36.66 -21.09
N LYS A 74 7.08 -36.53 -19.90
CA LYS A 74 6.83 -37.64 -18.98
C LYS A 74 5.51 -38.35 -19.30
N SER A 75 5.40 -39.63 -18.89
CA SER A 75 4.13 -40.35 -18.95
C SER A 75 3.10 -39.76 -17.98
N PRO A 76 1.78 -39.96 -18.18
CA PRO A 76 0.75 -39.39 -17.29
C PRO A 76 0.94 -39.75 -15.81
N ASP A 77 1.34 -40.98 -15.51
CA ASP A 77 1.57 -41.45 -14.15
C ASP A 77 2.77 -40.73 -13.51
N GLU A 78 3.89 -40.61 -14.24
CA GLU A 78 5.07 -39.89 -13.78
C GLU A 78 4.81 -38.39 -13.59
N SER A 79 4.06 -37.78 -14.52
CA SER A 79 3.64 -36.38 -14.42
C SER A 79 2.77 -36.15 -13.18
N GLY A 80 1.83 -37.05 -12.89
CA GLY A 80 0.99 -36.98 -11.70
C GLY A 80 1.81 -37.04 -10.40
N VAL A 81 2.79 -37.93 -10.33
CA VAL A 81 3.70 -38.03 -9.17
C VAL A 81 4.53 -36.76 -8.99
N VAL A 82 5.12 -36.25 -10.07
CA VAL A 82 5.94 -35.03 -10.02
C VAL A 82 5.10 -33.81 -9.65
N SER A 83 3.94 -33.61 -10.29
CA SER A 83 3.07 -32.49 -9.97
C SER A 83 2.49 -32.57 -8.57
N GLY A 84 2.17 -33.77 -8.07
CA GLY A 84 1.76 -33.94 -6.67
C GLY A 84 2.86 -33.52 -5.69
N LEU A 85 4.11 -33.91 -5.96
CA LEU A 85 5.26 -33.50 -5.15
C LEU A 85 5.48 -31.99 -5.18
N VAL A 86 5.44 -31.38 -6.37
CA VAL A 86 5.61 -29.92 -6.51
C VAL A 86 4.47 -29.18 -5.83
N TYR A 87 3.26 -29.70 -5.93
CA TYR A 87 2.09 -29.15 -5.27
C TYR A 87 2.25 -29.14 -3.74
N ASP A 88 2.56 -30.30 -3.15
CA ASP A 88 2.66 -30.43 -1.69
C ASP A 88 3.86 -29.66 -1.11
N GLN A 89 4.99 -29.62 -1.83
CA GLN A 89 6.22 -29.00 -1.33
C GLN A 89 6.31 -27.49 -1.58
N PHE A 90 5.64 -26.97 -2.61
CA PHE A 90 5.81 -25.58 -3.04
C PHE A 90 4.50 -24.83 -3.16
N PHE A 91 3.56 -25.28 -4.01
CA PHE A 91 2.30 -24.53 -4.23
C PHE A 91 1.54 -24.33 -2.93
N LEU A 92 1.29 -25.42 -2.21
CA LEU A 92 0.46 -25.41 -1.03
C LEU A 92 1.04 -24.51 0.10
N PRO A 93 2.34 -24.61 0.47
CA PRO A 93 2.95 -23.67 1.41
C PRO A 93 2.82 -22.20 0.99
N ILE A 94 2.97 -21.90 -0.31
CA ILE A 94 2.82 -20.53 -0.81
C ILE A 94 1.37 -20.05 -0.65
N HIS A 95 0.39 -20.89 -0.97
CA HIS A 95 -1.03 -20.59 -0.76
C HIS A 95 -1.37 -20.36 0.73
N GLU A 96 -0.81 -21.17 1.62
CA GLU A 96 -0.97 -21.01 3.07
C GLU A 96 -0.41 -19.66 3.54
N GLU A 97 0.75 -19.23 3.03
CA GLU A 97 1.37 -17.95 3.37
C GLU A 97 0.57 -16.75 2.82
N ILE A 98 0.12 -16.81 1.56
CA ILE A 98 -0.76 -15.79 0.98
C ILE A 98 -2.01 -15.64 1.84
N ASN A 99 -2.68 -16.75 2.18
CA ASN A 99 -3.89 -16.72 3.01
C ASN A 99 -3.62 -16.18 4.42
N ALA A 100 -2.45 -16.46 5.01
CA ALA A 100 -2.06 -15.91 6.31
C ALA A 100 -1.90 -14.39 6.27
N ILE A 101 -1.25 -13.85 5.23
CA ILE A 101 -1.13 -12.40 5.00
C ILE A 101 -2.51 -11.78 4.81
N LEU A 102 -3.32 -12.36 3.92
CA LEU A 102 -4.66 -11.83 3.64
C LEU A 102 -5.54 -11.77 4.90
N LYS A 103 -5.48 -12.77 5.78
CA LYS A 103 -6.27 -12.79 7.02
C LYS A 103 -5.78 -11.81 8.08
N SER A 104 -4.46 -11.69 8.24
CA SER A 104 -3.87 -10.83 9.28
C SER A 104 -3.89 -9.34 8.90
N ASN A 105 -3.73 -9.06 7.61
CA ASN A 105 -3.46 -7.71 7.10
C ASN A 105 -4.55 -7.20 6.16
N VAL A 106 -5.76 -7.78 6.17
CA VAL A 106 -6.90 -7.31 5.35
C VAL A 106 -7.23 -5.83 5.56
N HIS A 107 -6.95 -5.30 6.74
CA HIS A 107 -7.17 -3.90 7.09
C HIS A 107 -6.22 -2.92 6.35
N LEU A 108 -5.14 -3.43 5.75
CA LEU A 108 -4.20 -2.66 4.92
C LEU A 108 -4.61 -2.63 3.44
N LEU A 109 -5.68 -3.35 3.07
CA LEU A 109 -6.20 -3.36 1.70
C LEU A 109 -6.71 -1.98 1.29
N GLU A 110 -6.40 -1.57 0.07
CA GLU A 110 -6.88 -0.30 -0.50
C GLU A 110 -8.39 -0.32 -0.76
N GLY A 111 -9.03 0.83 -0.51
CA GLY A 111 -10.44 1.05 -0.80
C GLY A 111 -11.39 0.67 0.35
N ARG A 112 -12.67 0.98 0.15
CA ARG A 112 -13.74 0.72 1.14
C ARG A 112 -14.31 -0.69 1.06
N VAL A 113 -14.07 -1.38 -0.05
CA VAL A 113 -14.66 -2.68 -0.37
C VAL A 113 -13.55 -3.56 -0.91
N MET A 114 -13.51 -4.81 -0.43
CA MET A 114 -12.57 -5.82 -0.90
C MET A 114 -12.75 -6.05 -2.41
N PRO A 115 -11.69 -6.03 -3.23
CA PRO A 115 -11.79 -6.37 -4.64
C PRO A 115 -12.30 -7.79 -4.84
N GLU A 116 -13.08 -8.02 -5.90
CA GLU A 116 -13.69 -9.32 -6.17
C GLU A 116 -12.66 -10.45 -6.35
N SER A 117 -11.49 -10.13 -6.90
CA SER A 117 -10.39 -11.08 -7.09
C SER A 117 -9.86 -11.67 -5.77
N PHE A 118 -9.81 -10.88 -4.69
CA PHE A 118 -9.43 -11.35 -3.36
C PHE A 118 -10.49 -12.29 -2.79
N ALA A 119 -11.77 -11.96 -2.96
CA ALA A 119 -12.87 -12.84 -2.56
C ALA A 119 -12.86 -14.15 -3.38
N ALA A 120 -12.54 -14.07 -4.68
CA ALA A 120 -12.35 -15.24 -5.53
C ALA A 120 -11.19 -16.11 -5.07
N TYR A 121 -10.07 -15.49 -4.63
CA TYR A 121 -8.94 -16.21 -4.08
C TYR A 121 -9.31 -16.96 -2.79
N PHE A 122 -10.02 -16.33 -1.86
CA PHE A 122 -10.50 -17.02 -0.66
C PHE A 122 -11.40 -18.21 -0.99
N ARG A 123 -12.26 -18.10 -2.01
CA ARG A 123 -13.10 -19.23 -2.47
C ARG A 123 -12.25 -20.37 -3.04
N HIS A 124 -11.26 -20.04 -3.87
CA HIS A 124 -10.29 -21.00 -4.41
C HIS A 124 -9.55 -21.74 -3.30
N TYR A 125 -8.88 -21.01 -2.42
CA TYR A 125 -8.13 -21.58 -1.29
C TYR A 125 -9.02 -22.44 -0.37
N THR A 126 -10.23 -21.96 -0.04
CA THR A 126 -11.15 -22.71 0.83
C THR A 126 -11.61 -24.00 0.18
N ALA A 127 -11.93 -23.98 -1.12
CA ALA A 127 -12.35 -25.17 -1.84
C ALA A 127 -11.23 -26.20 -1.95
N GLU A 128 -10.00 -25.75 -2.20
CA GLU A 128 -8.81 -26.58 -2.22
C GLU A 128 -8.54 -27.21 -0.84
N GLU A 129 -8.68 -26.43 0.23
CA GLU A 129 -8.50 -26.92 1.60
C GLU A 129 -9.54 -27.98 1.98
N VAL A 130 -10.81 -27.75 1.61
CA VAL A 130 -11.88 -28.73 1.81
C VAL A 130 -11.60 -30.00 1.02
N TYR A 131 -11.21 -29.88 -0.26
CA TYR A 131 -10.86 -31.01 -1.11
C TYR A 131 -9.71 -31.84 -0.50
N ARG A 132 -8.65 -31.18 -0.05
CA ARG A 132 -7.50 -31.81 0.62
C ARG A 132 -7.93 -32.52 1.90
N SER A 133 -8.71 -31.85 2.75
CA SER A 133 -9.20 -32.45 4.00
C SER A 133 -10.11 -33.66 3.76
N LEU A 134 -10.92 -33.67 2.70
CA LEU A 134 -11.78 -34.81 2.36
C LEU A 134 -10.94 -35.98 1.84
N THR A 135 -9.98 -35.70 0.95
CA THR A 135 -9.05 -36.69 0.40
C THR A 135 -8.24 -37.36 1.51
N ALA A 136 -7.69 -36.58 2.44
CA ALA A 136 -6.94 -37.08 3.59
C ALA A 136 -7.77 -37.99 4.52
N ARG A 137 -9.10 -37.87 4.48
CA ARG A 137 -10.05 -38.71 5.26
C ARG A 137 -10.58 -39.90 4.45
N GLY A 138 -10.01 -40.18 3.27
CA GLY A 138 -10.43 -41.26 2.40
C GLY A 138 -11.86 -41.10 1.87
N GLN A 139 -12.37 -39.87 1.79
CA GLN A 139 -13.70 -39.61 1.22
C GLN A 139 -13.64 -39.61 -0.30
N ASP A 140 -14.71 -40.05 -0.95
CA ASP A 140 -14.86 -39.93 -2.40
C ASP A 140 -15.06 -38.45 -2.79
N VAL A 141 -14.08 -37.91 -3.50
CA VAL A 141 -14.05 -36.52 -3.98
C VAL A 141 -14.26 -36.41 -5.50
N SER A 142 -14.63 -37.50 -6.17
CA SER A 142 -14.78 -37.55 -7.64
C SER A 142 -15.75 -36.50 -8.21
N ASN A 143 -16.75 -36.09 -7.42
CA ASN A 143 -17.74 -35.08 -7.81
C ASN A 143 -17.47 -33.67 -7.24
N VAL A 144 -16.38 -33.48 -6.49
CA VAL A 144 -16.01 -32.19 -5.92
C VAL A 144 -15.29 -31.36 -6.98
N ARG A 145 -15.78 -30.15 -7.23
CA ARG A 145 -15.14 -29.19 -8.14
C ARG A 145 -14.41 -28.12 -7.35
N VAL A 146 -13.09 -28.07 -7.51
CA VAL A 146 -12.26 -26.97 -7.00
C VAL A 146 -12.21 -25.89 -8.09
N PRO A 147 -12.65 -24.65 -7.80
CA PRO A 147 -12.48 -23.56 -8.74
C PRO A 147 -10.98 -23.28 -8.95
N GLY A 148 -10.59 -23.01 -10.19
CA GLY A 148 -9.20 -22.71 -10.51
C GLY A 148 -8.70 -21.41 -9.85
N TYR A 149 -7.39 -21.21 -9.89
CA TYR A 149 -6.76 -20.00 -9.40
C TYR A 149 -7.33 -18.76 -10.14
N PRO A 150 -7.70 -17.69 -9.42
CA PRO A 150 -8.26 -16.49 -10.04
C PRO A 150 -7.15 -15.64 -10.68
N PRO A 151 -7.06 -15.54 -12.03
CA PRO A 151 -5.96 -14.82 -12.68
C PRO A 151 -5.93 -13.33 -12.31
N GLU A 152 -7.10 -12.71 -12.10
CA GLU A 152 -7.21 -11.30 -11.71
C GLU A 152 -6.59 -11.01 -10.34
N PHE A 153 -6.44 -12.00 -9.45
CA PHE A 153 -5.84 -11.79 -8.13
C PHE A 153 -4.39 -11.33 -8.25
N TYR A 154 -3.63 -11.94 -9.17
CA TYR A 154 -2.26 -11.53 -9.47
C TYR A 154 -2.19 -10.07 -9.96
N HIS A 155 -3.08 -9.72 -10.88
CA HIS A 155 -3.13 -8.37 -11.46
C HIS A 155 -3.50 -7.32 -10.41
N ASP A 156 -4.50 -7.58 -9.59
CA ASP A 156 -4.95 -6.65 -8.56
C ASP A 156 -3.93 -6.49 -7.42
N VAL A 157 -3.22 -7.55 -7.04
CA VAL A 157 -2.10 -7.46 -6.07
C VAL A 157 -1.00 -6.54 -6.59
N ARG A 158 -0.56 -6.73 -7.85
CA ARG A 158 0.48 -5.88 -8.45
C ARG A 158 0.02 -4.45 -8.65
N LYS A 159 -1.21 -4.26 -9.12
CA LYS A 159 -1.79 -2.92 -9.29
C LYS A 159 -1.86 -2.20 -7.95
N GLY A 160 -2.41 -2.84 -6.92
CA GLY A 160 -2.47 -2.27 -5.58
C GLY A 160 -1.08 -1.91 -5.03
N TYR A 161 -0.06 -2.73 -5.30
CA TYR A 161 1.31 -2.40 -4.92
C TYR A 161 1.82 -1.12 -5.59
N MET A 162 1.61 -0.99 -6.91
CA MET A 162 2.03 0.21 -7.66
C MET A 162 1.26 1.46 -7.21
N ASP A 163 -0.04 1.33 -6.94
CA ASP A 163 -0.88 2.43 -6.45
C ASP A 163 -0.42 2.93 -5.06
N VAL A 164 0.05 2.03 -4.19
CA VAL A 164 0.61 2.41 -2.88
C VAL A 164 1.99 3.05 -3.01
N ILE A 165 2.86 2.53 -3.90
CA ILE A 165 4.18 3.14 -4.17
C ILE A 165 4.00 4.59 -4.65
N ALA A 166 3.14 4.80 -5.65
CA ALA A 166 2.91 6.13 -6.21
C ALA A 166 2.48 7.13 -5.13
N ARG A 167 1.53 6.73 -4.26
CA ARG A 167 1.05 7.58 -3.16
C ARG A 167 2.11 7.86 -2.09
N TYR A 168 2.94 6.85 -1.79
CA TYR A 168 4.07 7.03 -0.89
C TYR A 168 5.07 8.04 -1.46
N GLU A 169 5.40 7.93 -2.74
CA GLU A 169 6.30 8.86 -3.44
C GLU A 169 5.73 10.28 -3.50
N ASP A 170 4.45 10.44 -3.82
CA ASP A 170 3.74 11.72 -3.84
C ASP A 170 3.78 12.40 -2.46
N SER A 171 3.48 11.63 -1.40
CA SER A 171 3.52 12.12 -0.02
C SER A 171 4.93 12.54 0.41
N LEU A 172 5.94 11.77 -0.02
CA LEU A 172 7.35 12.05 0.25
C LEU A 172 7.82 13.30 -0.49
N GLN A 173 7.39 13.48 -1.75
CA GLN A 173 7.70 14.67 -2.54
C GLN A 173 7.07 15.91 -1.92
N GLU A 174 5.79 15.88 -1.53
CA GLU A 174 5.14 17.01 -0.87
C GLU A 174 5.89 17.40 0.42
N LEU A 175 6.32 16.41 1.21
CA LEU A 175 7.09 16.65 2.43
C LEU A 175 8.47 17.27 2.14
N ARG A 176 9.15 16.83 1.06
CA ARG A 176 10.46 17.37 0.62
C ARG A 176 10.36 18.79 0.10
N GLU A 177 9.39 19.07 -0.78
CA GLU A 177 9.16 20.40 -1.34
C GLU A 177 8.91 21.41 -0.22
N ARG A 178 8.07 21.05 0.75
CA ARG A 178 7.84 21.85 1.95
C ARG A 178 9.15 22.16 2.67
N ARG A 179 9.95 21.16 2.98
CA ARG A 179 11.23 21.34 3.68
C ARG A 179 12.18 22.28 2.90
N TRP A 180 12.21 22.19 1.57
CA TRP A 180 13.00 23.07 0.71
C TRP A 180 12.48 24.52 0.73
N PHE A 181 11.16 24.73 0.57
CA PHE A 181 10.53 26.05 0.66
C PHE A 181 10.81 26.73 2.00
N PHE A 182 10.86 25.99 3.11
CA PHE A 182 11.19 26.57 4.41
C PHE A 182 12.68 26.89 4.57
N ARG A 183 13.57 26.10 3.98
CA ARG A 183 15.01 26.29 4.08
C ARG A 183 15.51 27.47 3.22
N PHE A 184 14.84 27.77 2.10
CA PHE A 184 15.30 28.79 1.14
C PHE A 184 14.28 29.89 0.79
N GLY A 185 12.98 29.67 0.99
CA GLY A 185 11.90 30.61 0.61
C GLY A 185 11.52 31.65 1.67
N GLY A 186 12.05 31.55 2.90
CA GLY A 186 11.77 32.51 3.98
C GLY A 186 12.39 33.90 3.82
N LEU A 187 13.27 34.11 2.83
CA LEU A 187 14.03 35.35 2.65
C LEU A 187 13.41 36.37 1.69
N ASN A 188 12.35 36.04 0.92
CA ASN A 188 11.86 36.91 -0.17
C ASN A 188 10.45 37.50 0.01
N LEU A 189 9.77 37.29 1.14
CA LEU A 189 8.42 37.82 1.34
C LEU A 189 8.35 39.22 1.97
N PHE A 190 9.48 39.81 2.39
CA PHE A 190 9.53 41.17 2.95
C PHE A 190 10.16 42.24 2.05
N ASP A 191 10.72 41.88 0.90
CA ASP A 191 11.49 42.84 0.07
C ASP A 191 10.66 43.63 -0.95
N LYS A 192 9.33 43.41 -1.01
CA LYS A 192 8.42 44.10 -1.95
C LYS A 192 7.57 45.23 -1.34
N ALA A 193 7.83 45.63 -0.10
CA ALA A 193 7.11 46.73 0.56
C ALA A 193 7.85 48.10 0.53
N GLY A 194 9.09 48.17 0.01
CA GLY A 194 9.94 49.36 0.14
C GLY A 194 10.12 50.25 -1.11
N SER A 195 9.73 49.82 -2.31
CA SER A 195 10.06 50.57 -3.55
C SER A 195 8.84 51.17 -4.24
N ARG A 196 8.23 52.16 -3.58
CA ARG A 196 7.45 53.23 -4.24
C ARG A 196 7.58 54.51 -3.41
N LYS A 197 8.63 55.30 -3.67
CA LYS A 197 8.64 56.78 -3.67
C LYS A 197 10.08 57.32 -3.82
N ALA A 198 10.35 57.91 -4.98
CA ALA A 198 11.24 59.05 -5.27
C ALA A 198 11.27 59.15 -6.80
N SER A 199 10.40 59.99 -7.39
CA SER A 199 10.70 61.34 -7.91
C SER A 199 11.78 61.35 -8.98
#